data_AF-A0A542Y2D7-F1
#
_entry.id   AF-A0A542Y2D7-F1
#
_cell.length_a   1.000
_cell.length_b   1.000
_cell.length_c   1.000
_cell.angle_alpha   90.00
_cell.angle_beta   90.00
_cell.angle_gamma   90.00
#
_symmetry.space_group_name_H-M   'P 1'
#
loop_
_entity.id
_entity.type
_entity.pdbx_description
1 polymer ?
#
loop_
_entity_poly.entity_id
_entity_poly.type
_entity_poly.pdbx_seq_one_letter_code
_entity_poly.pdbx_strand_id
1 'polypeptide(L)'
;MSEKRNKDTEVRATEQFREDLNAMIRAQVTDLTIDELEAVQSLPSGAALLVVRRGPDLGARFLLDQDSTVAGRHPAADIFLDDVTVSRKHAEFKRRGTVFSVLDRGSLNGTYSNGERIDGEVVLEDGVEVQVGKFRFTFFASRFDLPGSF
;
A
#
# COMPACT_ATOMS: atom_id res chain seq x y z
N MET A 1 -30.45 28.08 -31.45
CA MET A 1 -29.32 28.52 -30.60
C MET A 1 -29.86 28.63 -29.18
N SER A 2 -29.28 28.13 -28.09
CA SER A 2 -28.17 27.22 -27.80
C SER A 2 -28.17 27.11 -26.27
N GLU A 3 -28.65 26.03 -25.65
CA GLU A 3 -28.60 25.87 -24.19
C GLU A 3 -28.48 24.38 -23.82
N LYS A 4 -27.29 23.84 -24.07
CA LYS A 4 -26.83 22.53 -23.59
C LYS A 4 -25.42 22.67 -23.03
N ARG A 5 -25.25 23.42 -21.94
CA ARG A 5 -24.03 23.44 -21.12
C ARG A 5 -24.49 23.81 -19.71
N ASN A 6 -24.63 22.82 -18.81
CA ASN A 6 -24.60 23.03 -17.36
C ASN A 6 -24.85 21.75 -16.53
N LYS A 7 -25.25 20.63 -17.14
CA LYS A 7 -25.54 19.40 -16.36
C LYS A 7 -24.30 18.53 -16.05
N ASP A 8 -23.20 18.70 -16.80
CA ASP A 8 -22.01 17.83 -16.68
C ASP A 8 -21.04 18.28 -15.57
N THR A 9 -21.17 19.51 -15.07
CA THR A 9 -20.24 20.08 -14.06
C THR A 9 -20.66 19.74 -12.63
N GLU A 10 -21.95 19.59 -12.38
CA GLU A 10 -22.51 19.29 -11.06
C GLU A 10 -22.31 17.81 -10.65
N VAL A 11 -22.28 16.91 -11.64
CA VAL A 11 -22.07 15.46 -11.43
C VAL A 11 -20.61 15.16 -11.07
N ARG A 12 -19.63 15.81 -11.73
CA ARG A 12 -18.20 15.64 -11.39
C ARG A 12 -17.86 16.14 -9.98
N ALA A 13 -18.49 17.24 -9.55
CA ALA A 13 -18.23 17.81 -8.22
C ALA A 13 -18.74 16.90 -7.09
N THR A 14 -19.87 16.21 -7.31
CA THR A 14 -20.46 15.28 -6.34
C THR A 14 -19.73 13.94 -6.30
N GLU A 15 -19.19 13.46 -7.42
CA GLU A 15 -18.29 12.29 -7.48
C GLU A 15 -16.98 12.56 -6.74
N GLN A 16 -16.32 13.69 -7.04
CA GLN A 16 -15.09 14.09 -6.35
C GLN A 16 -15.30 14.19 -4.84
N PHE A 17 -16.38 14.85 -4.41
CA PHE A 17 -16.69 15.01 -2.98
C PHE A 17 -17.00 13.68 -2.28
N ARG A 18 -17.63 12.73 -2.99
CA ARG A 18 -17.93 11.40 -2.44
C ARG A 18 -16.68 10.51 -2.38
N GLU A 19 -15.78 10.63 -3.36
CA GLU A 19 -14.46 9.99 -3.31
C GLU A 19 -13.61 10.56 -2.19
N ASP A 20 -13.57 11.89 -2.05
CA ASP A 20 -12.85 12.57 -0.97
C ASP A 20 -13.42 12.17 0.40
N LEU A 21 -14.74 12.09 0.55
CA LEU A 21 -15.39 11.63 1.78
C LEU A 21 -15.09 10.15 2.07
N ASN A 22 -15.11 9.27 1.06
CA ASN A 22 -14.74 7.87 1.23
C ASN A 22 -13.25 7.70 1.57
N ALA A 23 -12.39 8.52 0.98
CA ALA A 23 -10.97 8.58 1.26
C ALA A 23 -10.71 9.08 2.69
N MET A 24 -11.45 10.09 3.15
CA MET A 24 -11.41 10.58 4.54
C MET A 24 -11.92 9.53 5.53
N ILE A 25 -12.99 8.80 5.20
CA ILE A 25 -13.51 7.71 6.04
C ILE A 25 -12.50 6.56 6.13
N ARG A 26 -11.86 6.18 5.01
CA ARG A 26 -10.75 5.19 5.03
C ARG A 26 -9.55 5.70 5.81
N ALA A 27 -9.18 6.97 5.64
CA ALA A 27 -8.08 7.60 6.39
C ALA A 27 -8.34 7.62 7.90
N GLN A 28 -9.60 7.83 8.30
CA GLN A 28 -10.02 7.81 9.70
C GLN A 28 -10.10 6.40 10.30
N VAL A 29 -10.15 5.36 9.46
CA VAL A 29 -10.05 3.94 9.86
C VAL A 29 -8.59 3.43 9.81
N THR A 30 -7.67 4.15 9.14
CA THR A 30 -6.29 3.69 8.88
C THR A 30 -5.18 4.60 9.44
N ASP A 31 -5.51 5.64 10.22
CA ASP A 31 -4.54 6.63 10.76
C ASP A 31 -3.64 7.24 9.66
N LEU A 32 -4.20 7.54 8.48
CA LEU A 32 -3.45 8.21 7.40
C LEU A 32 -3.36 9.72 7.65
N THR A 33 -2.14 10.25 7.56
CA THR A 33 -1.91 11.70 7.44
C THR A 33 -2.39 12.21 6.07
N ILE A 34 -2.63 13.51 5.96
CA ILE A 34 -3.05 14.15 4.69
C ILE A 34 -2.04 13.85 3.57
N ASP A 35 -0.74 13.95 3.86
CA ASP A 35 0.33 13.69 2.89
C ASP A 35 0.36 12.23 2.41
N GLU A 36 0.03 11.27 3.29
CA GLU A 36 -0.06 9.85 2.93
C GLU A 36 -1.29 9.60 2.04
N LEU A 37 -2.41 10.27 2.34
CA LEU A 37 -3.62 10.18 1.54
C LEU A 37 -3.40 10.71 0.12
N GLU A 38 -2.78 11.89 -0.02
CA GLU A 38 -2.44 12.46 -1.32
C GLU A 38 -1.51 11.53 -2.11
N ALA A 39 -0.52 10.93 -1.45
CA ALA A 39 0.38 9.97 -2.09
C ALA A 39 -0.38 8.76 -2.65
N VAL A 40 -1.27 8.16 -1.85
CA VAL A 40 -2.10 7.02 -2.29
C VAL A 40 -3.03 7.41 -3.44
N GLN A 41 -3.63 8.61 -3.40
CA GLN A 41 -4.49 9.11 -4.48
C GLN A 41 -3.73 9.38 -5.79
N SER A 42 -2.45 9.73 -5.69
CA SER A 42 -1.59 10.00 -6.85
C SER A 42 -0.97 8.74 -7.48
N LEU A 43 -1.21 7.55 -6.92
CA LEU A 43 -0.61 6.31 -7.42
C LEU A 43 -1.11 5.99 -8.84
N PRO A 44 -0.19 5.76 -9.81
CA PRO A 44 -0.59 5.29 -11.13
C PRO A 44 -1.21 3.89 -11.02
N SER A 45 -2.00 3.49 -12.02
CA SER A 45 -2.52 2.13 -12.10
C SER A 45 -1.36 1.12 -12.14
N GLY A 46 -1.53 0.05 -11.38
CA GLY A 46 -0.55 -1.00 -11.15
C GLY A 46 0.51 -0.66 -10.12
N ALA A 47 0.47 0.48 -9.44
CA ALA A 47 1.38 0.77 -8.33
C ALA A 47 0.71 0.55 -6.97
N ALA A 48 1.53 0.28 -5.96
CA ALA A 48 1.08 0.25 -4.56
C ALA A 48 2.07 0.99 -3.67
N LEU A 49 1.65 1.32 -2.44
CA LEU A 49 2.44 2.01 -1.45
C LEU A 49 2.47 1.22 -0.15
N LEU A 50 3.65 1.05 0.42
CA LEU A 50 3.83 0.54 1.77
C LEU A 50 4.18 1.70 2.70
N VAL A 51 3.40 1.88 3.76
CA VAL A 51 3.59 2.94 4.74
C VAL A 51 3.98 2.31 6.08
N VAL A 52 5.10 2.74 6.66
CA VAL A 52 5.57 2.23 7.96
C VAL A 52 4.70 2.80 9.07
N ARG A 53 3.93 1.94 9.75
CA ARG A 53 3.14 2.27 10.94
C ARG A 53 3.84 1.96 12.25
N ARG A 54 4.89 1.12 12.21
CA ARG A 54 5.69 0.81 13.39
C ARG A 54 7.12 0.45 12.99
N GLY A 55 8.09 1.02 13.69
CA GLY A 55 9.50 0.79 13.45
C GLY A 55 10.32 2.06 13.69
N PRO A 56 11.66 1.99 13.55
CA PRO A 56 12.54 3.16 13.57
C PRO A 56 12.19 4.17 12.48
N ASP A 57 11.68 3.69 11.33
CA ASP A 57 11.34 4.51 10.16
C ASP A 57 9.84 4.85 10.09
N LEU A 58 9.21 5.17 11.23
CA LEU A 58 7.78 5.50 11.29
C LEU A 58 7.42 6.61 10.29
N GLY A 59 6.39 6.37 9.46
CA GLY A 59 5.93 7.28 8.41
C GLY A 59 6.72 7.19 7.09
N ALA A 60 7.76 6.36 7.00
CA ALA A 60 8.43 6.11 5.73
C ALA A 60 7.48 5.43 4.74
N ARG A 61 7.62 5.79 3.47
CA ARG A 61 6.78 5.33 2.37
C ARG A 61 7.63 4.69 1.28
N PHE A 62 7.26 3.48 0.88
CA PHE A 62 7.95 2.71 -0.16
C PHE A 62 7.00 2.45 -1.31
N LEU A 63 7.36 2.92 -2.49
CA LEU A 63 6.59 2.69 -3.71
C LEU A 63 6.88 1.28 -4.24
N LEU A 64 5.82 0.54 -4.53
CA LEU A 64 5.85 -0.76 -5.21
C LEU A 64 5.43 -0.57 -6.67
N ASP A 65 6.38 -0.22 -7.52
CA ASP A 65 6.19 -0.03 -8.96
C ASP A 65 6.89 -1.10 -9.80
N GLN A 66 7.61 -2.04 -9.17
CA GLN A 66 8.35 -3.12 -9.83
C GLN A 66 7.66 -4.48 -9.67
N ASP A 67 8.02 -5.43 -10.52
CA ASP A 67 7.47 -6.81 -10.50
C ASP A 67 7.88 -7.59 -9.25
N SER A 68 9.05 -7.28 -8.69
CA SER A 68 9.55 -7.85 -7.44
C SER A 68 10.29 -6.77 -6.65
N THR A 69 9.96 -6.66 -5.38
CA THR A 69 10.56 -5.71 -4.44
C THR A 69 10.93 -6.48 -3.17
N VAL A 70 12.23 -6.56 -2.88
CA VAL A 70 12.74 -7.30 -1.73
C VAL A 70 12.86 -6.37 -0.52
N ALA A 71 12.27 -6.77 0.60
CA ALA A 71 12.43 -6.12 1.88
C ALA A 71 13.41 -6.89 2.77
N GLY A 72 14.37 -6.16 3.35
CA GLY A 72 15.33 -6.78 4.26
C GLY A 72 16.42 -5.84 4.77
N ARG A 73 17.25 -6.40 5.65
CA ARG A 73 18.42 -5.72 6.24
C ARG A 73 19.62 -5.59 5.29
N HIS A 74 19.60 -6.24 4.13
CA HIS A 74 20.73 -6.13 3.22
C HIS A 74 20.69 -4.76 2.51
N PRO A 75 21.81 -4.04 2.37
CA PRO A 75 21.86 -2.77 1.64
C PRO A 75 21.59 -2.88 0.13
N ALA A 76 21.34 -4.09 -0.36
CA ALA A 76 20.97 -4.36 -1.76
C ALA A 76 19.51 -4.83 -1.87
N ALA A 77 18.74 -4.72 -0.78
CA ALA A 77 17.30 -4.88 -0.80
C ALA A 77 16.66 -3.56 -1.25
N ASP A 78 15.58 -3.64 -2.01
CA ASP A 78 14.85 -2.48 -2.52
C ASP A 78 14.22 -1.68 -1.37
N ILE A 79 13.71 -2.40 -0.37
CA ILE A 79 13.26 -1.84 0.90
C ILE A 79 14.29 -2.21 1.96
N PHE A 80 15.20 -1.27 2.24
CA PHE A 80 16.21 -1.41 3.26
C PHE A 80 15.62 -1.17 4.65
N LEU A 81 15.67 -2.19 5.50
CA LEU A 81 15.17 -2.17 6.87
C LEU A 81 16.34 -2.42 7.84
N ASP A 82 16.87 -1.35 8.44
CA ASP A 82 18.03 -1.43 9.32
C ASP A 82 17.62 -1.91 10.72
N ASP A 83 17.38 -3.22 10.85
CA ASP A 83 17.13 -3.83 12.14
C ASP A 83 17.61 -5.28 12.24
N VAL A 84 18.10 -5.63 13.43
CA VAL A 84 18.61 -6.97 13.73
C VAL A 84 17.54 -8.06 13.67
N THR A 85 16.26 -7.73 13.92
CA THR A 85 15.14 -8.67 13.80
C THR A 85 14.75 -8.94 12.35
N VAL A 86 15.33 -8.20 11.39
CA VAL A 86 15.07 -8.37 9.97
C VAL A 86 16.21 -9.18 9.31
N SER A 87 15.83 -10.25 8.60
CA SER A 87 16.76 -11.02 7.77
C SER A 87 17.29 -10.19 6.60
N ARG A 88 18.46 -10.56 6.05
CA ARG A 88 19.07 -9.89 4.89
C ARG A 88 18.12 -9.80 3.69
N LYS A 89 17.45 -10.90 3.38
CA LYS A 89 16.31 -10.98 2.44
C LYS A 89 15.16 -11.57 3.23
N HIS A 90 14.27 -10.73 3.74
CA HIS A 90 13.25 -11.15 4.71
C HIS A 90 11.97 -11.55 3.99
N ALA A 91 11.40 -10.58 3.27
CA ALA A 91 10.18 -10.75 2.51
C ALA A 91 10.38 -10.23 1.09
N GLU A 92 9.60 -10.76 0.16
CA GLU A 92 9.56 -10.34 -1.23
C GLU A 92 8.12 -9.97 -1.55
N PHE A 93 7.90 -8.73 -1.95
CA PHE A 93 6.64 -8.27 -2.51
C PHE A 93 6.67 -8.49 -4.01
N LYS A 94 5.70 -9.23 -4.53
CA LYS A 94 5.58 -9.49 -5.96
C LYS A 94 4.36 -8.79 -6.50
N ARG A 95 4.54 -8.20 -7.66
CA ARG A 95 3.46 -7.59 -8.44
C ARG A 95 3.17 -8.47 -9.64
N ARG A 96 1.90 -8.80 -9.85
CA ARG A 96 1.39 -9.50 -11.03
C ARG A 96 0.26 -8.68 -11.64
N GLY A 97 0.62 -7.80 -12.58
CA GLY A 97 -0.31 -6.82 -13.14
C GLY A 97 -0.69 -5.77 -12.09
N THR A 98 -1.91 -5.88 -11.57
CA THR A 98 -2.47 -5.01 -10.52
C THR A 98 -2.59 -5.70 -9.16
N VAL A 99 -2.29 -7.00 -9.10
CA VAL A 99 -2.36 -7.79 -7.86
C VAL A 99 -0.99 -7.84 -7.21
N PHE A 100 -0.93 -7.57 -5.91
CA PHE A 100 0.28 -7.65 -5.11
C PHE A 100 0.21 -8.84 -4.15
N SER A 101 1.33 -9.52 -3.97
CA SER A 101 1.49 -10.60 -3.00
C SER A 101 2.76 -10.40 -2.18
N VAL A 102 2.78 -10.96 -0.98
CA VAL A 102 3.96 -11.02 -0.11
C VAL A 102 4.39 -12.47 0.06
N LEU A 103 5.69 -12.71 0.01
CA LEU A 103 6.31 -14.01 0.21
C LEU A 103 7.42 -13.91 1.27
N ASP A 104 7.36 -14.75 2.29
CA ASP A 104 8.48 -14.91 3.23
C ASP A 104 9.64 -15.69 2.59
N ARG A 105 10.87 -15.15 2.67
CA ARG A 105 12.07 -15.75 2.05
C ARG A 105 12.87 -16.63 3.03
N GLY A 106 12.22 -17.19 4.05
CA GLY A 106 12.88 -17.95 5.10
C GLY A 106 13.46 -17.03 6.16
N SER A 107 12.67 -16.04 6.58
CA SER A 107 13.08 -15.12 7.63
C SER A 107 13.15 -15.83 8.99
N LEU A 108 14.00 -15.32 9.90
CA LEU A 108 14.16 -15.93 11.22
C LEU A 108 12.92 -15.73 12.10
N ASN A 109 12.31 -14.55 12.02
CA ASN A 109 11.16 -14.16 12.84
C ASN A 109 9.81 -14.40 12.15
N GLY A 110 9.81 -14.76 10.87
CA GLY A 110 8.60 -14.86 10.07
C GLY A 110 8.09 -13.51 9.57
N THR A 111 7.31 -13.57 8.51
CA THR A 111 6.47 -12.47 8.01
C THR A 111 5.03 -12.73 8.44
N TYR A 112 4.28 -11.70 8.78
CA TYR A 112 2.88 -11.81 9.18
C TYR A 112 2.01 -10.87 8.34
N SER A 113 0.78 -11.28 8.03
CA SER A 113 -0.24 -10.48 7.37
C SER A 113 -1.48 -10.44 8.28
N ASN A 114 -1.94 -9.24 8.65
CA ASN A 114 -3.05 -9.01 9.57
C ASN A 114 -2.95 -9.80 10.91
N GLY A 115 -1.72 -9.98 11.40
CA GLY A 115 -1.43 -10.73 12.63
C GLY A 115 -1.30 -12.24 12.46
N GLU A 116 -1.59 -12.80 11.28
CA GLU A 116 -1.39 -14.21 10.97
C GLU A 116 -0.02 -14.43 10.28
N ARG A 117 0.71 -15.46 10.68
CA ARG A 117 1.99 -15.79 10.05
C ARG A 117 1.73 -16.30 8.64
N ILE A 118 2.41 -15.76 7.65
CA ILE A 118 2.29 -16.25 6.28
C ILE A 118 3.19 -17.48 6.08
N ASP A 119 2.62 -18.52 5.49
CA ASP A 119 3.34 -19.72 5.05
C ASP A 119 3.28 -19.79 3.51
N GLY A 120 4.17 -19.03 2.86
CA GLY A 120 4.25 -18.95 1.39
C GLY A 120 3.85 -17.59 0.82
N GLU A 121 3.37 -17.59 -0.42
CA GLU A 121 2.95 -16.38 -1.15
C GLU A 121 1.47 -16.08 -0.83
N VAL A 122 1.19 -14.92 -0.25
CA VAL A 122 -0.16 -14.47 0.14
C VAL A 122 -0.50 -13.18 -0.58
N VAL A 123 -1.71 -13.09 -1.14
CA VAL A 123 -2.20 -11.87 -1.81
C VAL A 123 -2.49 -10.79 -0.77
N LEU A 124 -2.08 -9.56 -1.05
CA LEU A 124 -2.32 -8.39 -0.21
C LEU A 124 -3.59 -7.67 -0.66
N GLU A 125 -4.42 -7.31 0.31
CA GLU A 125 -5.59 -6.45 0.12
C GLU A 125 -5.29 -5.03 0.58
N ASP A 126 -5.96 -4.04 -0.02
CA ASP A 126 -5.84 -2.64 0.38
C ASP A 126 -6.15 -2.43 1.86
N GLY A 127 -5.28 -1.70 2.55
CA GLY A 127 -5.36 -1.43 3.98
C GLY A 127 -4.83 -2.56 4.88
N VAL A 128 -4.34 -3.68 4.34
CA VAL A 128 -3.83 -4.78 5.16
C VAL A 128 -2.52 -4.41 5.88
N GLU A 129 -2.37 -4.86 7.11
CA GLU A 129 -1.11 -4.74 7.85
C GLU A 129 -0.17 -5.89 7.50
N VAL A 130 1.06 -5.59 7.10
CA VAL A 130 2.13 -6.56 6.91
C VAL A 130 3.21 -6.31 7.96
N GLN A 131 3.60 -7.35 8.69
CA GLN A 131 4.67 -7.28 9.68
C GLN A 131 5.91 -8.04 9.20
N VAL A 132 7.07 -7.38 9.25
CA VAL A 132 8.37 -7.92 8.87
C VAL A 132 9.34 -7.68 10.03
N GLY A 133 9.66 -8.73 10.79
CA GLY A 133 10.38 -8.58 12.06
C GLY A 133 9.62 -7.66 13.03
N LYS A 134 10.25 -6.57 13.47
CA LYS A 134 9.61 -5.55 14.32
C LYS A 134 8.87 -4.45 13.53
N PHE A 135 9.01 -4.40 12.21
CA PHE A 135 8.37 -3.39 11.38
C PHE A 135 6.92 -3.78 11.09
N ARG A 136 6.02 -2.80 11.09
CA ARG A 136 4.65 -2.95 10.57
C ARG A 136 4.42 -1.94 9.47
N PHE A 137 3.90 -2.43 8.38
CA PHE A 137 3.53 -1.67 7.20
C PHE A 137 2.02 -1.76 7.02
N THR A 138 1.42 -0.70 6.53
CA THR A 138 0.10 -0.77 5.90
C THR A 138 0.29 -0.72 4.40
N PHE A 139 -0.32 -1.66 3.69
CA PHE A 139 -0.30 -1.74 2.24
C PHE A 139 -1.49 -0.97 1.66
N PHE A 140 -1.23 -0.14 0.66
CA PHE A 140 -2.25 0.59 -0.08
C PHE A 140 -2.09 0.32 -1.57
N ALA A 141 -3.12 -0.19 -2.21
CA ALA A 141 -3.12 -0.37 -3.66
C ALA A 141 -3.58 0.91 -4.36
N SER A 142 -3.21 1.07 -5.64
CA SER A 142 -3.78 2.14 -6.46
C SER A 142 -5.30 2.01 -6.51
N ARG A 143 -6.00 3.12 -6.26
CA ARG A 143 -7.47 3.17 -6.29
C ARG A 143 -8.06 2.76 -7.64
N PHE A 144 -7.31 2.91 -8.73
CA PHE A 144 -7.72 2.53 -10.08
C PHE A 144 -7.81 1.02 -10.27
N ASP A 145 -7.16 0.26 -9.39
CA ASP A 145 -7.08 -1.20 -9.46
C ASP A 145 -8.03 -1.88 -8.46
N LEU A 146 -8.72 -1.10 -7.63
CA LEU A 146 -9.66 -1.62 -6.64
C LEU A 146 -10.99 -2.00 -7.31
N PRO A 147 -11.61 -3.13 -6.92
CA PRO A 147 -12.90 -3.52 -7.45
C PRO A 147 -13.98 -2.47 -7.10
N GLY A 148 -14.59 -1.87 -8.12
CA GLY A 148 -15.67 -0.89 -7.97
C GLY A 148 -15.27 0.57 -8.18
N SER A 149 -14.04 0.87 -8.59
CA SER A 149 -13.68 2.19 -9.14
C SER A 149 -14.17 2.31 -10.59
N PHE A 150 -15.42 2.71 -10.77
CA PHE A 150 -16.01 3.09 -12.05
C PHE A 150 -16.56 4.51 -11.96
#